data_AF-A0A0B8NJF5-F1
#
_entry.id   AF-A0A0B8NJF5-F1
#
_cell.length_a   1.000
_cell.length_b   1.000
_cell.length_c   1.000
_cell.angle_alpha   90.00
_cell.angle_beta   90.00
_cell.angle_gamma   90.00
#
_symmetry.space_group_name_H-M   'P 1'
#
loop_
_entity.id
_entity.type
_entity.pdbx_description
1 polymer ?
#
loop_
_entity_poly.entity_id
_entity_poly.type
_entity_poly.pdbx_seq_one_letter_code
_entity_poly.pdbx_strand_id
1 'polypeptide(L)'
;MSTVLITGANRGIGLGLTKHYLRIGAQVTATYRSPADSEELLALCSNYDNLKVRQLEITDYDAVHQLSHEFEQLDILINNAGYYGPKGTSFGFTDVEEWRKVLEVNTIAPLKLVEALYSKMKKSSVRQVACVSSKVGSITENSSGGGYIYRSSKAALNSVVKSLHNDLNEQALRYLLFIQDGFKPAWADRTPLLL
;
A
#
# COMPACT_ATOMS: atom_id res chain seq x y z
N MET A 1 17.10 0.56 14.01
CA MET A 1 15.67 0.18 14.10
C MET A 1 15.03 0.57 12.79
N SER A 2 14.19 -0.28 12.20
CA SER A 2 13.57 0.01 10.91
C SER A 2 12.45 1.05 11.03
N THR A 3 12.38 2.01 10.11
CA THR A 3 11.29 2.99 10.00
C THR A 3 10.31 2.55 8.92
N VAL A 4 9.05 2.35 9.30
CA VAL A 4 8.01 1.76 8.43
C VAL A 4 6.81 2.71 8.35
N LEU A 5 6.36 2.99 7.12
CA LEU A 5 5.10 3.70 6.86
C LEU A 5 4.07 2.74 6.29
N ILE A 6 2.89 2.66 6.89
CA ILE A 6 1.79 1.79 6.46
C ILE A 6 0.55 2.64 6.21
N THR A 7 0.02 2.61 4.99
CA THR A 7 -1.21 3.34 4.64
C THR A 7 -2.47 2.51 4.87
N GLY A 8 -3.57 3.14 5.28
CA GLY A 8 -4.86 2.43 5.49
C GLY A 8 -4.81 1.39 6.61
N ALA A 9 -4.12 1.73 7.70
CA ALA A 9 -3.82 0.85 8.82
C ALA A 9 -4.92 0.78 9.89
N ASN A 10 -6.11 1.31 9.61
CA ASN A 10 -7.19 1.39 10.60
C ASN A 10 -7.84 0.04 10.92
N ARG A 11 -7.73 -0.94 10.00
CA ARG A 11 -8.28 -2.30 10.18
C ARG A 11 -7.58 -3.32 9.27
N GLY A 12 -7.96 -4.59 9.42
CA GLY A 12 -7.57 -5.67 8.50
C GLY A 12 -6.06 -5.84 8.37
N ILE A 13 -5.58 -6.02 7.13
CA ILE A 13 -4.15 -6.28 6.83
C ILE A 13 -3.27 -5.16 7.37
N GLY A 14 -3.61 -3.89 7.10
CA GLY A 14 -2.82 -2.75 7.54
C GLY A 14 -2.64 -2.70 9.05
N LEU A 15 -3.70 -2.93 9.82
CA LEU A 15 -3.62 -2.97 11.29
C LEU A 15 -2.80 -4.17 11.80
N GLY A 16 -2.96 -5.34 11.16
CA GLY A 16 -2.16 -6.52 11.47
C GLY A 16 -0.66 -6.30 11.24
N LEU A 17 -0.31 -5.66 10.12
CA LEU A 17 1.07 -5.29 9.81
C LEU A 17 1.61 -4.26 10.80
N THR A 18 0.82 -3.24 11.17
CA THR A 18 1.20 -2.27 12.22
C THR A 18 1.57 -2.99 13.52
N LYS A 19 0.69 -3.86 14.03
CA LYS A 19 0.95 -4.64 15.25
C LYS A 19 2.17 -5.56 15.12
N HIS A 20 2.41 -6.13 13.94
CA HIS A 20 3.58 -6.98 13.70
C HIS A 20 4.89 -6.16 13.78
N TYR A 21 4.99 -5.07 13.03
CA TYR A 21 6.19 -4.22 13.01
C TYR A 21 6.48 -3.58 14.37
N LEU A 22 5.44 -3.19 15.11
CA LEU A 22 5.59 -2.69 16.47
C LEU A 22 6.18 -3.75 17.43
N ARG A 23 5.71 -5.00 17.35
CA ARG A 23 6.22 -6.11 18.20
C ARG A 23 7.68 -6.44 17.96
N ILE A 24 8.19 -6.23 16.75
CA ILE A 24 9.61 -6.43 16.43
C ILE A 24 10.47 -5.17 16.64
N GLY A 25 9.89 -4.13 17.26
CA GLY A 25 10.62 -2.92 17.66
C GLY A 25 10.90 -1.92 16.53
N ALA A 26 10.14 -1.94 15.44
CA ALA A 26 10.25 -0.94 14.38
C ALA A 26 9.62 0.41 14.79
N GLN A 27 10.11 1.51 14.24
CA GLN A 27 9.45 2.82 14.32
C GLN A 27 8.34 2.84 13.26
N VAL A 28 7.08 2.82 13.68
CA VAL A 28 5.93 2.69 12.77
C VAL A 28 5.19 4.02 12.67
N THR A 29 4.98 4.49 11.45
CA THR A 29 3.95 5.47 11.14
C THR A 29 2.80 4.77 10.43
N ALA A 30 1.62 4.79 11.05
CA ALA A 30 0.42 4.15 10.54
C ALA A 30 -0.61 5.22 10.17
N THR A 31 -1.13 5.19 8.94
CA THR A 31 -2.11 6.17 8.49
C THR A 31 -3.51 5.62 8.43
N TYR A 32 -4.50 6.50 8.63
CA TYR A 32 -5.91 6.17 8.55
C TYR A 32 -6.69 7.34 7.92
N ARG A 33 -7.86 7.07 7.36
CA ARG A 33 -8.66 8.12 6.71
C ARG A 33 -9.69 8.77 7.66
N SER A 34 -10.42 7.94 8.41
CA SER A 34 -11.54 8.39 9.27
C SER A 34 -11.33 7.93 10.71
N PRO A 35 -11.36 8.84 11.70
CA PRO A 35 -11.26 8.48 13.12
C PRO A 35 -12.31 7.46 13.57
N ALA A 36 -13.54 7.56 13.02
CA ALA A 36 -14.66 6.68 13.38
C ALA A 36 -14.38 5.19 13.13
N ASP A 37 -13.54 4.88 12.14
CA ASP A 37 -13.20 3.50 11.76
C ASP A 37 -11.81 3.08 12.28
N SER A 38 -11.22 3.83 13.21
CA SER A 38 -9.80 3.71 13.58
C SER A 38 -9.56 3.55 15.09
N GLU A 39 -10.59 3.27 15.88
CA GLU A 39 -10.51 3.12 17.34
C GLU A 39 -9.40 2.15 17.76
N GLU A 40 -9.34 0.96 17.13
CA GLU A 40 -8.35 -0.05 17.48
C GLU A 40 -6.91 0.39 17.16
N LEU A 41 -6.70 1.10 16.05
CA LEU A 41 -5.39 1.66 15.72
C LEU A 41 -4.98 2.75 16.72
N LEU A 42 -5.92 3.65 17.06
CA LEU A 42 -5.66 4.76 17.98
C LEU A 42 -5.38 4.28 19.40
N ALA A 43 -6.03 3.20 19.84
CA ALA A 43 -5.78 2.58 21.14
C ALA A 43 -4.36 2.00 21.28
N LEU A 44 -3.67 1.70 20.17
CA LEU A 44 -2.28 1.23 20.22
C LEU A 44 -1.30 2.32 20.68
N CYS A 45 -1.62 3.60 20.49
CA CYS A 45 -0.73 4.71 20.88
C CYS A 45 -0.42 4.71 22.38
N SER A 46 -1.35 4.25 23.23
CA SER A 46 -1.13 4.16 24.68
C SER A 46 -0.17 3.04 25.09
N ASN A 47 0.14 2.11 24.19
CA ASN A 47 0.94 0.91 24.46
C ASN A 47 2.29 0.90 23.75
N TYR A 48 2.52 1.81 22.81
CA TYR A 48 3.69 1.80 21.92
C TYR A 48 4.21 3.21 21.67
N ASP A 49 5.35 3.55 22.29
CA ASP A 49 6.05 4.83 22.07
C ASP A 49 6.66 4.94 20.67
N ASN A 50 6.87 3.80 20.01
CA ASN A 50 7.37 3.67 18.65
C ASN A 50 6.28 3.77 17.58
N LEU A 51 5.04 4.14 17.94
CA LEU A 51 3.92 4.33 17.02
C LEU A 51 3.59 5.82 16.84
N LYS A 52 3.56 6.27 15.58
CA LYS A 52 2.91 7.52 15.17
C LYS A 52 1.67 7.20 14.34
N VAL A 53 0.53 7.75 14.73
CA VAL A 53 -0.72 7.63 13.96
C VAL A 53 -1.02 8.96 13.27
N ARG A 54 -1.36 8.89 11.98
CA ARG A 54 -1.61 10.08 11.13
C ARG A 54 -2.90 9.93 10.35
N GLN A 55 -3.77 10.92 10.46
CA GLN A 55 -4.90 11.00 9.55
C GLN A 55 -4.39 11.44 8.17
N LEU A 56 -4.74 10.69 7.13
CA LEU A 56 -4.30 10.95 5.76
C LEU A 56 -5.36 10.46 4.76
N GLU A 57 -5.81 11.35 3.89
CA GLU A 57 -6.39 10.96 2.60
C GLU A 57 -5.25 10.81 1.60
N ILE A 58 -5.05 9.62 1.05
CA ILE A 58 -3.88 9.33 0.22
C ILE A 58 -3.99 9.93 -1.19
N THR A 59 -5.18 10.38 -1.58
CA THR A 59 -5.41 11.12 -2.83
C THR A 59 -5.22 12.64 -2.65
N ASP A 60 -4.97 13.12 -1.43
CA ASP A 60 -4.53 14.49 -1.18
C ASP A 60 -3.01 14.55 -1.27
N TYR A 61 -2.51 14.91 -2.45
CA TYR A 61 -1.09 14.87 -2.75
C TYR A 61 -0.28 15.93 -2.00
N ASP A 62 -0.90 17.04 -1.61
CA ASP A 62 -0.26 18.05 -0.77
C ASP A 62 -0.08 17.51 0.66
N ALA A 63 -1.11 16.85 1.22
CA ALA A 63 -1.01 16.19 2.51
C ALA A 63 0.02 15.04 2.50
N VAL A 64 0.09 14.25 1.43
CA VAL A 64 1.13 13.21 1.24
C VAL A 64 2.53 13.83 1.21
N HIS A 65 2.70 14.93 0.48
CA HIS A 65 3.98 15.64 0.43
C HIS A 65 4.35 16.22 1.80
N GLN A 66 3.40 16.79 2.54
CA GLN A 66 3.61 17.28 3.91
C GLN A 66 4.05 16.14 4.85
N LEU A 67 3.35 15.00 4.82
CA LEU A 67 3.70 13.82 5.62
C LEU A 67 5.13 13.34 5.32
N SER A 68 5.59 13.42 4.06
CA SER A 68 6.94 13.01 3.68
C SER A 68 8.05 13.77 4.43
N HIS A 69 7.77 15.00 4.89
CA HIS A 69 8.73 15.80 5.65
C HIS A 69 8.91 15.34 7.09
N GLU A 70 7.98 14.54 7.63
CA GLU A 70 8.13 13.93 8.96
C GLU A 70 9.21 12.84 9.01
N PHE A 71 9.68 12.38 7.85
CA PHE A 71 10.71 11.36 7.73
C PHE A 71 12.06 12.00 7.40
N GLU A 72 13.05 11.71 8.24
CA GLU A 72 14.46 11.95 7.89
C GLU A 72 14.95 10.88 6.91
N GLN A 73 14.54 9.63 7.15
CA GLN A 73 14.79 8.40 6.37
C GLN A 73 13.56 7.50 6.48
N LEU A 74 13.28 6.72 5.43
CA LEU A 74 12.24 5.68 5.43
C LEU A 74 12.81 4.35 4.92
N ASP A 75 12.64 3.27 5.67
CA ASP A 75 13.15 1.96 5.28
C ASP A 75 12.12 1.19 4.45
N ILE A 76 10.86 1.20 4.89
CA ILE A 76 9.78 0.40 4.30
C ILE A 76 8.52 1.25 4.11
N LEU A 77 8.01 1.32 2.89
CA LEU A 77 6.69 1.85 2.55
C LEU A 77 5.74 0.69 2.24
N ILE A 78 4.60 0.62 2.93
CA ILE A 78 3.54 -0.34 2.66
C ILE A 78 2.29 0.40 2.18
N ASN A 79 2.08 0.39 0.87
CA ASN A 79 0.87 0.86 0.21
C ASN A 79 -0.26 -0.17 0.40
N ASN A 80 -0.98 -0.06 1.51
CA ASN A 80 -2.08 -0.94 1.87
C ASN A 80 -3.47 -0.30 1.71
N ALA A 81 -3.57 1.03 1.80
CA ALA A 81 -4.84 1.72 1.58
C ALA A 81 -5.47 1.32 0.23
N GLY A 82 -6.77 1.07 0.24
CA GLY A 82 -7.48 0.61 -0.93
C GLY A 82 -8.98 0.85 -0.84
N TYR A 83 -9.60 1.00 -2.00
CA TYR A 83 -11.03 1.16 -2.16
C TYR A 83 -11.56 0.14 -3.16
N TYR A 84 -12.55 -0.65 -2.75
CA TYR A 84 -13.15 -1.66 -3.61
C TYR A 84 -14.08 -1.04 -4.67
N GLY A 85 -14.70 0.11 -4.36
CA GLY A 85 -15.80 0.66 -5.16
C GLY A 85 -17.14 -0.01 -4.87
N PRO A 86 -18.17 0.30 -5.68
CA PRO A 86 -19.48 -0.32 -5.55
C PRO A 86 -19.43 -1.83 -5.82
N LYS A 87 -20.25 -2.59 -5.09
CA LYS A 87 -20.43 -4.03 -5.31
C LYS A 87 -21.60 -4.27 -6.27
N GLY A 88 -21.58 -5.40 -6.97
CA GLY A 88 -22.70 -5.87 -7.79
C GLY A 88 -22.89 -5.14 -9.13
N THR A 89 -21.91 -4.35 -9.56
CA THR A 89 -21.95 -3.65 -10.85
C THR A 89 -21.82 -4.65 -12.00
N SER A 90 -22.81 -4.66 -12.89
CA SER A 90 -22.86 -5.54 -14.06
C SER A 90 -22.41 -4.81 -15.33
N PHE A 91 -22.16 -5.59 -16.38
CA PHE A 91 -21.87 -5.05 -17.70
C PHE A 91 -23.01 -4.11 -18.16
N GLY A 92 -22.65 -2.92 -18.63
CA GLY A 92 -23.59 -1.88 -19.04
C GLY A 92 -24.03 -0.91 -17.94
N PHE A 93 -23.69 -1.17 -16.67
CA PHE A 93 -24.13 -0.36 -15.52
C PHE A 93 -22.96 0.16 -14.67
N THR A 94 -21.77 0.26 -15.25
CA THR A 94 -20.57 0.76 -14.55
C THR A 94 -20.63 2.26 -14.37
N ASP A 95 -20.39 2.73 -13.15
CA ASP A 95 -20.25 4.14 -12.82
C ASP A 95 -18.82 4.61 -13.11
N VAL A 96 -18.69 5.65 -13.94
CA VAL A 96 -17.40 6.20 -14.37
C VAL A 96 -16.69 6.94 -13.24
N GLU A 97 -17.40 7.67 -12.39
CA GLU A 97 -16.80 8.42 -11.30
C GLU A 97 -16.29 7.49 -10.20
N GLU A 98 -17.05 6.44 -9.89
CA GLU A 98 -16.57 5.38 -9.00
C GLU A 98 -15.36 4.65 -9.58
N TRP A 99 -15.31 4.45 -10.91
CA TRP A 99 -14.15 3.88 -11.56
C TRP A 99 -12.90 4.75 -11.38
N ARG A 100 -13.03 6.06 -11.66
CA ARG A 100 -11.95 7.03 -11.46
C ARG A 100 -11.46 7.02 -10.03
N LYS A 101 -12.36 7.06 -9.06
CA LYS A 101 -12.03 7.04 -7.63
C LYS A 101 -11.28 5.78 -7.21
N VAL A 102 -11.70 4.61 -7.71
CA VAL A 102 -11.02 3.34 -7.42
C VAL A 102 -9.61 3.30 -8.05
N LEU A 103 -9.45 3.82 -9.27
CA LEU A 103 -8.13 3.96 -9.91
C LEU A 103 -7.24 4.94 -9.14
N GLU A 104 -7.79 6.07 -8.72
CA GLU A 104 -7.09 7.10 -7.96
C GLU A 104 -6.50 6.50 -6.67
N VAL A 105 -7.35 5.85 -5.85
CA VAL A 105 -6.94 5.28 -4.57
C VAL A 105 -6.03 4.06 -4.73
N ASN A 106 -6.34 3.15 -5.65
CA ASN A 106 -5.64 1.85 -5.70
C ASN A 106 -4.40 1.85 -6.59
N THR A 107 -4.25 2.81 -7.50
CA THR A 107 -3.19 2.82 -8.52
C THR A 107 -2.35 4.09 -8.47
N ILE A 108 -2.99 5.25 -8.60
CA ILE A 108 -2.29 6.53 -8.75
C ILE A 108 -1.69 6.96 -7.41
N ALA A 109 -2.46 6.94 -6.33
CA ALA A 109 -1.98 7.31 -5.01
C ALA A 109 -0.78 6.48 -4.52
N PRO A 110 -0.74 5.13 -4.68
CA PRO A 110 0.45 4.34 -4.38
C PRO A 110 1.71 4.80 -5.13
N LEU A 111 1.59 5.16 -6.42
CA LEU A 111 2.71 5.72 -7.19
C LEU A 111 3.14 7.08 -6.62
N LYS A 112 2.18 7.98 -6.36
CA LYS A 112 2.46 9.31 -5.81
C LYS A 112 3.10 9.26 -4.41
N LEU A 113 2.71 8.30 -3.59
CA LEU A 113 3.37 8.02 -2.32
C LEU A 113 4.84 7.61 -2.51
N VAL A 114 5.12 6.73 -3.47
CA VAL A 114 6.51 6.36 -3.81
C VAL A 114 7.29 7.59 -4.27
N GLU A 115 6.77 8.38 -5.20
CA GLU A 115 7.41 9.61 -5.69
C GLU A 115 7.75 10.59 -4.54
N ALA A 116 6.78 10.87 -3.67
CA ALA A 116 6.94 11.82 -2.55
C ALA A 116 7.98 11.34 -1.52
N LEU A 117 7.99 10.05 -1.21
CA LEU A 117 8.85 9.47 -0.17
C LEU A 117 10.20 9.00 -0.70
N TYR A 118 10.40 8.95 -2.02
CA TYR A 118 11.58 8.36 -2.63
C TYR A 118 12.89 8.98 -2.13
N SER A 119 12.93 10.30 -1.98
CA SER A 119 14.12 11.01 -1.45
C SER A 119 14.52 10.55 -0.05
N LYS A 120 13.53 10.18 0.79
CA LYS A 120 13.73 9.68 2.16
C LYS A 120 14.15 8.21 2.13
N MET A 121 13.59 7.43 1.20
CA MET A 121 13.95 6.03 1.01
C MET A 121 15.39 5.87 0.54
N LYS A 122 15.90 6.74 -0.34
CA LYS A 122 17.30 6.68 -0.81
C LYS A 122 18.34 6.77 0.31
N LYS A 123 17.99 7.34 1.47
CA LYS A 123 18.88 7.42 2.63
C LYS A 123 18.99 6.10 3.40
N SER A 124 17.99 5.23 3.28
CA SER A 124 17.98 3.90 3.87
C SER A 124 18.88 2.94 3.10
N SER A 125 19.41 1.91 3.77
CA SER A 125 20.03 0.75 3.11
C SER A 125 19.02 -0.38 2.80
N VAL A 126 17.84 -0.37 3.42
CA VAL A 126 16.79 -1.39 3.29
C VAL A 126 15.95 -1.15 2.03
N ARG A 127 15.47 0.08 1.86
CA ARG A 127 14.77 0.56 0.65
C ARG A 127 13.72 -0.44 0.15
N GLN A 128 12.57 -0.58 0.81
CA GLN A 128 11.51 -1.51 0.38
C GLN A 128 10.17 -0.83 0.16
N VAL A 129 9.55 -1.09 -0.98
CA VAL A 129 8.15 -0.73 -1.27
C VAL A 129 7.33 -2.00 -1.39
N ALA A 130 6.27 -2.08 -0.61
CA ALA A 130 5.29 -3.14 -0.71
C ALA A 130 3.92 -2.56 -1.09
N CYS A 131 3.26 -3.18 -2.06
CA CYS A 131 1.92 -2.79 -2.50
C CYS A 131 0.95 -3.95 -2.27
N VAL A 132 -0.15 -3.69 -1.57
CA VAL A 132 -1.22 -4.68 -1.36
C VAL A 132 -2.13 -4.69 -2.59
N SER A 133 -2.06 -5.78 -3.34
CA SER A 133 -2.84 -6.08 -4.51
C SER A 133 -3.79 -7.26 -4.25
N SER A 134 -4.33 -7.86 -5.30
CA SER A 134 -5.28 -8.97 -5.20
C SER A 134 -5.17 -9.89 -6.41
N LYS A 135 -5.53 -11.16 -6.22
CA LYS A 135 -5.50 -12.19 -7.26
C LYS A 135 -6.33 -11.76 -8.48
N VAL A 136 -7.41 -11.04 -8.23
CA VAL A 136 -8.34 -10.55 -9.26
C VAL A 136 -7.73 -9.51 -10.19
N GLY A 137 -6.56 -8.95 -9.86
CA GLY A 137 -5.77 -8.08 -10.73
C GLY A 137 -4.88 -8.85 -11.73
N SER A 138 -4.83 -10.18 -11.66
CA SER A 138 -4.17 -11.02 -12.66
C SER A 138 -5.03 -11.10 -13.92
N ILE A 139 -4.44 -10.78 -15.07
CA ILE A 139 -5.09 -10.94 -16.38
C ILE A 139 -5.24 -12.44 -16.69
N THR A 140 -4.19 -13.23 -16.49
CA THR A 140 -4.17 -14.67 -16.79
C THR A 140 -5.17 -15.46 -15.95
N GLU A 141 -5.37 -15.08 -14.68
CA GLU A 141 -6.29 -15.80 -13.78
C GLU A 141 -7.73 -15.27 -13.82
N ASN A 142 -8.04 -14.30 -14.71
CA ASN A 142 -9.39 -13.79 -14.85
C ASN A 142 -10.28 -14.74 -15.67
N SER A 143 -10.82 -15.78 -15.02
CA SER A 143 -11.74 -16.74 -15.63
C SER A 143 -13.23 -16.46 -15.37
N SER A 144 -13.56 -15.58 -14.42
CA SER A 144 -14.95 -15.31 -14.02
C SER A 144 -15.56 -14.06 -14.67
N GLY A 145 -14.73 -13.13 -15.16
CA GLY A 145 -15.19 -11.80 -15.57
C GLY A 145 -15.71 -10.94 -14.41
N GLY A 146 -16.45 -9.87 -14.76
CA GLY A 146 -17.06 -8.93 -13.81
C GLY A 146 -16.05 -8.12 -12.99
N GLY A 147 -16.53 -7.30 -12.07
CA GLY A 147 -15.67 -6.51 -11.17
C GLY A 147 -14.72 -5.55 -11.91
N TYR A 148 -15.15 -5.05 -13.08
CA TYR A 148 -14.34 -4.28 -14.03
C TYR A 148 -13.52 -3.18 -13.35
N ILE A 149 -14.15 -2.42 -12.45
CA ILE A 149 -13.54 -1.30 -11.73
C ILE A 149 -12.38 -1.79 -10.84
N TYR A 150 -12.66 -2.67 -9.87
CA TYR A 150 -11.63 -3.11 -8.93
C TYR A 150 -10.53 -3.94 -9.59
N ARG A 151 -10.89 -4.87 -10.48
CA ARG A 151 -9.92 -5.72 -11.21
C ARG A 151 -8.95 -4.88 -12.03
N SER A 152 -9.48 -3.96 -12.85
CA SER A 152 -8.63 -3.09 -13.67
C SER A 152 -7.71 -2.23 -12.81
N SER A 153 -8.18 -1.72 -11.67
CA SER A 153 -7.32 -0.96 -10.75
C SER A 153 -6.17 -1.79 -10.17
N LYS A 154 -6.40 -3.06 -9.80
CA LYS A 154 -5.32 -3.92 -9.28
C LYS A 154 -4.38 -4.40 -10.38
N ALA A 155 -4.89 -4.63 -11.59
CA ALA A 155 -4.04 -4.89 -12.77
C ALA A 155 -3.16 -3.68 -13.10
N ALA A 156 -3.71 -2.47 -13.05
CA ALA A 156 -2.98 -1.23 -13.27
C ALA A 156 -1.90 -1.02 -12.19
N LEU A 157 -2.22 -1.24 -10.91
CA LEU A 157 -1.25 -1.22 -9.82
C LEU A 157 -0.09 -2.20 -10.06
N ASN A 158 -0.38 -3.43 -10.51
CA ASN A 158 0.66 -4.42 -10.80
C ASN A 158 1.61 -3.92 -11.92
N SER A 159 1.06 -3.29 -12.95
CA SER A 159 1.83 -2.68 -14.04
C SER A 159 2.72 -1.54 -13.51
N VAL A 160 2.17 -0.62 -12.73
CA VAL A 160 2.91 0.49 -12.08
C VAL A 160 4.07 -0.04 -11.24
N VAL A 161 3.85 -1.06 -10.41
CA VAL A 161 4.90 -1.65 -9.59
C VAL A 161 6.00 -2.29 -10.44
N LYS A 162 5.65 -2.92 -11.56
CA LYS A 162 6.63 -3.49 -12.49
C LYS A 162 7.47 -2.40 -13.16
N SER A 163 6.85 -1.30 -13.60
CA SER A 163 7.57 -0.16 -14.16
C SER A 163 8.50 0.47 -13.11
N LEU A 164 7.99 0.77 -11.92
CA LEU A 164 8.80 1.28 -10.80
C LEU A 164 10.00 0.38 -10.49
N HIS A 165 9.80 -0.94 -10.45
CA HIS A 165 10.89 -1.87 -10.24
C HIS A 165 11.96 -1.78 -11.33
N ASN A 166 11.58 -1.64 -12.59
CA ASN A 166 12.53 -1.52 -13.69
C ASN A 166 13.26 -0.16 -13.66
N ASP A 167 12.51 0.93 -13.45
CA ASP A 167 13.05 2.30 -13.47
C ASP A 167 14.00 2.55 -12.29
N LEU A 168 13.72 1.95 -11.13
CA LEU A 168 14.45 2.20 -9.88
C LEU A 168 15.35 1.01 -9.48
N ASN A 169 15.47 -0.01 -10.35
CA ASN A 169 16.20 -1.27 -10.11
C ASN A 169 17.68 -1.05 -9.76
N GLU A 170 18.30 -0.01 -10.33
CA GLU A 170 19.72 0.28 -10.11
C GLU A 170 19.99 0.91 -8.72
N GLN A 171 18.95 1.31 -7.97
CA GLN A 171 19.09 1.99 -6.67
C GLN A 171 18.79 1.12 -5.44
N ALA A 172 18.79 -0.22 -5.58
CA ALA A 172 18.57 -1.20 -4.51
C ALA A 172 17.17 -1.15 -3.84
N LEU A 173 16.18 -0.49 -4.45
CA LEU A 173 14.81 -0.45 -3.97
C LEU A 173 14.09 -1.77 -4.31
N ARG A 174 13.64 -2.52 -3.30
CA ARG A 174 12.95 -3.81 -3.49
C ARG A 174 11.44 -3.60 -3.55
N TYR A 175 10.79 -4.28 -4.49
CA TYR A 175 9.33 -4.20 -4.67
C TYR A 175 8.66 -5.53 -4.34
N LEU A 176 7.63 -5.47 -3.51
CA LEU A 176 6.86 -6.63 -3.08
C LEU A 176 5.37 -6.43 -3.39
N LEU A 177 4.79 -7.34 -4.17
CA LEU A 177 3.35 -7.37 -4.42
C LEU A 177 2.70 -8.39 -3.48
N PHE A 178 1.90 -7.90 -2.53
CA PHE A 178 1.12 -8.76 -1.64
C PHE A 178 -0.25 -9.05 -2.28
N ILE A 179 -0.47 -10.29 -2.72
CA ILE A 179 -1.71 -10.72 -3.35
C ILE A 179 -2.62 -11.38 -2.31
N GLN A 180 -3.75 -10.76 -1.99
CA GLN A 180 -4.76 -11.37 -1.11
C GLN A 180 -5.58 -12.42 -1.89
N ASP A 181 -5.71 -13.60 -1.26
CA ASP A 181 -6.23 -14.93 -1.69
C ASP A 181 -5.26 -15.83 -2.50
N GLY A 182 -4.75 -16.87 -1.83
CA GLY A 182 -4.07 -18.03 -2.44
C GLY A 182 -2.62 -17.80 -2.91
N PHE A 183 -1.76 -17.25 -2.04
CA PHE A 183 -0.35 -16.89 -2.28
C PHE A 183 0.42 -17.82 -3.24
N LYS A 184 0.91 -17.28 -4.37
CA LYS A 184 2.32 -17.37 -4.85
C LYS A 184 2.54 -16.56 -6.14
N PRO A 185 3.25 -15.42 -6.11
CA PRO A 185 3.71 -14.75 -7.32
C PRO A 185 4.99 -15.40 -7.90
N ALA A 186 5.11 -15.42 -9.23
CA ALA A 186 6.13 -16.14 -10.02
C ALA A 186 7.60 -15.66 -9.89
N TRP A 187 7.92 -14.81 -8.91
CA TRP A 187 9.31 -14.50 -8.49
C TRP A 187 9.68 -15.16 -7.15
N ALA A 188 8.76 -15.92 -6.54
CA ALA A 188 8.93 -16.64 -5.28
C ALA A 188 9.94 -17.80 -5.32
N ASP A 189 10.49 -18.15 -6.49
CA ASP A 189 11.42 -19.28 -6.61
C ASP A 189 12.90 -18.91 -6.44
N ARG A 190 13.28 -17.63 -6.29
CA ARG A 190 14.70 -17.25 -6.10
C ARG A 190 14.92 -16.00 -5.26
N THR A 191 14.49 -15.98 -4.01
CA THR A 191 15.20 -15.27 -2.91
C THR A 191 14.62 -15.78 -1.59
N PRO A 192 15.42 -16.15 -0.57
CA PRO A 192 14.88 -16.42 0.75
C PRO A 192 14.20 -15.16 1.27
N LEU A 193 12.89 -15.22 1.50
CA LEU A 193 12.20 -14.27 2.37
C LEU A 193 12.72 -14.51 3.79
N LEU A 194 13.83 -13.84 4.13
CA LEU A 194 14.11 -13.51 5.52
C LEU A 194 13.18 -12.36 5.89
N LEU A 195 12.04 -12.73 6.50
CA LEU A 195 11.28 -11.86 7.40
C LEU A 195 12.03 -11.78 8.73
#